data_AF-A0A2M6P1T8-F1
#
_entry.id   AF-A0A2M6P1T8-F1
#
_cell.length_a   1.000
_cell.length_b   1.000
_cell.length_c   1.000
_cell.angle_alpha   90.00
_cell.angle_beta   90.00
_cell.angle_gamma   90.00
#
_symmetry.space_group_name_H-M   'P 1'
#
loop_
_entity.id
_entity.type
_entity.pdbx_description
1 polymer ?
#
loop_
_entity_poly.entity_id
_entity_poly.type
_entity_poly.pdbx_seq_one_letter_code
_entity_poly.pdbx_strand_id
1 'polypeptide(L)' 'MELPPHTIIASGPVIIEHNKVLLNREQKESGITPWFFPGGKLEHFDQSFEEACIREAKEVIYKYLEEPK' A
#
# COMPACT_ATOMS: atom_id res chain seq x y z
N MET A 1 2.66 -21.33 7.11
CA MET A 1 1.26 -20.90 7.19
C MET A 1 0.51 -21.63 6.08
N GLU A 2 -0.55 -22.36 6.40
CA GLU A 2 -1.43 -22.94 5.36
C GLU A 2 -2.51 -21.91 5.03
N LEU A 3 -2.63 -21.54 3.76
CA LEU A 3 -3.58 -20.54 3.29
C LEU A 3 -4.50 -21.17 2.25
N PRO A 4 -5.80 -20.81 2.23
CA PRO A 4 -6.69 -21.19 1.16
C PRO A 4 -6.14 -20.79 -0.22
N PRO A 5 -6.47 -21.54 -1.28
CA PRO A 5 -6.17 -21.14 -2.65
C PRO A 5 -6.68 -19.71 -2.92
N HIS A 6 -5.90 -18.92 -3.67
CA HIS A 6 -6.21 -17.53 -4.02
C HIS A 6 -6.25 -16.54 -2.83
N THR A 7 -5.65 -16.89 -1.68
CA THR A 7 -5.45 -15.93 -0.60
C THR A 7 -4.50 -14.82 -1.04
N ILE A 8 -4.89 -13.57 -0.78
CA ILE A 8 -4.03 -12.40 -0.93
C ILE A 8 -3.66 -11.93 0.48
N ILE A 9 -2.36 -11.80 0.74
CA ILE A 9 -1.85 -11.11 1.92
C ILE A 9 -1.35 -9.74 1.47
N ALA A 10 -1.77 -8.70 2.17
CA ALA A 10 -1.33 -7.33 1.95
C ALA A 10 -0.88 -6.71 3.27
N SER A 11 0.06 -5.77 3.18
CA SER A 11 0.61 -5.03 4.32
C SER A 11 0.73 -3.55 3.95
N GLY A 12 0.43 -2.67 4.92
CA GLY A 12 0.45 -1.23 4.70
C GLY A 12 0.27 -0.45 6.01
N PRO A 13 0.85 0.76 6.12
CA PRO A 13 0.76 1.53 7.35
C PRO A 13 -0.54 2.32 7.44
N VAL A 14 -1.01 2.54 8.67
CA VAL A 14 -1.98 3.59 8.98
C VAL A 14 -1.20 4.80 9.51
N ILE A 15 -1.03 5.82 8.66
CA ILE A 15 -0.27 7.02 9.00
C ILE A 15 -1.23 8.11 9.47
N ILE A 16 -1.06 8.56 10.71
CA ILE A 16 -1.91 9.56 11.36
C ILE A 16 -1.06 10.75 11.80
N GLU A 17 -1.41 11.94 11.32
CA GLU A 17 -0.79 13.20 11.74
C GLU A 17 -1.86 14.29 11.87
N HIS A 18 -1.76 15.15 12.88
CA HIS A 18 -2.68 16.28 13.09
C HIS A 18 -4.18 15.89 13.06
N ASN A 19 -4.55 14.74 13.67
CA ASN A 19 -5.90 14.16 13.63
C ASN A 19 -6.44 13.88 12.22
N LYS A 20 -5.56 13.72 11.24
CA LYS A 20 -5.88 13.32 9.87
C LYS A 20 -5.17 12.01 9.54
N VAL A 21 -5.76 11.25 8.62
CA VAL A 21 -5.23 9.98 8.16
C VAL A 21 -4.82 10.10 6.69
N LEU A 22 -3.67 9.51 6.34
CA LEU A 22 -3.21 9.47 4.95
C LEU A 22 -3.94 8.35 4.22
N LEU A 23 -4.62 8.72 3.13
CA LEU A 23 -5.22 7.79 2.18
C LEU A 23 -4.76 8.15 0.77
N ASN A 24 -4.52 7.16 -0.07
CA ASN A 24 -4.23 7.34 -1.49
C ASN A 24 -5.46 6.99 -2.33
N ARG A 25 -5.61 7.70 -3.44
CA ARG A 25 -6.61 7.43 -4.48
C ARG A 25 -5.91 7.44 -5.83
N GLU A 26 -5.58 6.24 -6.30
CA GLU A 26 -4.85 6.04 -7.54
C GLU A 26 -5.77 6.18 -8.75
N GLN A 27 -5.26 6.82 -9.79
CA GLN A 27 -5.81 6.78 -11.13
C GLN A 27 -5.12 5.66 -11.91
N LYS A 28 -5.89 4.63 -12.27
CA LYS A 28 -5.43 3.50 -13.09
C LYS A 28 -6.09 3.57 -14.46
N GLU A 29 -5.58 2.80 -15.42
CA GLU A 29 -6.20 2.65 -16.74
C GLU A 29 -7.66 2.18 -16.63
N SER A 30 -7.95 1.33 -15.64
CA SER A 30 -9.29 0.81 -15.34
C SER A 30 -10.22 1.81 -14.62
N GLY A 31 -9.75 3.04 -14.36
CA GLY A 31 -10.50 4.07 -13.65
C GLY A 31 -9.89 4.46 -12.30
N ILE A 32 -10.64 5.28 -11.55
CA ILE A 32 -10.22 5.81 -10.25
C ILE A 32 -10.56 4.79 -9.17
N THR A 33 -9.57 4.43 -8.36
CA THR A 33 -9.74 3.54 -7.21
C THR A 33 -10.53 4.20 -6.07
N PRO A 34 -11.16 3.43 -5.16
CA PRO A 34 -11.57 3.93 -3.86
C PRO A 34 -10.37 4.51 -3.06
N TRP A 35 -10.66 5.24 -2.00
CA TRP A 35 -9.63 5.65 -1.05
C TRP A 35 -9.15 4.43 -0.25
N PHE A 36 -7.84 4.19 -0.26
CA PHE A 36 -7.20 3.12 0.48
C PHE A 36 -6.08 3.65 1.37
N PHE A 37 -5.66 2.84 2.33
CA PHE A 37 -4.39 3.06 3.00
C PHE A 37 -3.22 2.77 2.05
N PRO A 38 -2.08 3.47 2.19
CA PRO A 38 -0.86 3.08 1.50
C PRO A 38 -0.51 1.64 1.84
N GLY A 39 0.01 0.88 0.87
CA GLY A 39 0.33 -0.52 1.06
C GLY A 39 0.11 -1.34 -0.20
N GLY A 40 0.42 -2.62 -0.09
CA GLY A 40 0.32 -3.52 -1.22
C GLY A 40 0.49 -4.98 -0.84
N LYS A 41 0.59 -5.83 -1.85
CA LYS A 41 0.61 -7.28 -1.69
C LYS A 41 1.97 -7.73 -1.16
N LEU A 42 1.97 -8.73 -0.30
CA LEU A 42 3.17 -9.47 0.05
C LEU A 42 3.63 -10.28 -1.17
N GLU A 43 4.75 -9.88 -1.79
CA GLU A 43 5.27 -10.55 -2.99
C GLU A 43 6.00 -11.86 -2.67
N HIS A 44 6.78 -11.87 -1.60
CA HIS A 44 7.52 -13.03 -1.13
C HIS A 44 7.15 -13.38 0.32
N PHE A 45 6.98 -14.67 0.61
CA PHE A 45 6.53 -15.16 1.93
C PHE A 45 7.68 -15.32 2.95
N ASP A 46 8.92 -15.06 2.53
CA ASP A 46 10.12 -15.04 3.36
C ASP A 46 10.44 -13.65 3.92
N GLN A 47 9.81 -12.58 3.42
CA GLN A 47 9.92 -11.22 3.96
C GLN A 47 9.01 -11.02 5.19
N SER A 48 9.41 -10.15 6.11
CA SER A 48 8.54 -9.74 7.21
C SER A 48 7.42 -8.79 6.72
N PHE A 49 6.29 -8.78 7.42
CA PHE A 49 5.20 -7.85 7.10
C PHE A 49 5.62 -6.37 7.24
N GLU A 50 6.57 -6.09 8.13
CA GLU A 50 7.11 -4.75 8.35
C GLU A 50 7.98 -4.29 7.17
N GLU A 51 8.87 -5.14 6.67
CA GLU A 51 9.68 -4.85 5.48
C GLU A 51 8.79 -4.58 4.26
N ALA A 52 7.78 -5.42 4.06
CA ALA A 52 6.79 -5.23 3.00
C ALA A 52 6.04 -3.90 3.17
N CYS A 53 5.58 -3.60 4.39
CA CYS A 53 4.88 -2.36 4.71
C CYS A 53 5.74 -1.12 4.39
N ILE A 54 7.01 -1.12 4.80
CA ILE A 54 7.93 0.00 4.58
C ILE A 54 8.21 0.18 3.09
N ARG A 55 8.44 -0.91 2.35
CA ARG A 55 8.68 -0.88 0.91
C ARG A 55 7.49 -0.30 0.15
N GLU A 56 6.30 -0.87 0.36
CA GLU A 56 5.06 -0.42 -0.30
C GLU A 56 4.72 1.03 0.03
N ALA A 57 4.87 1.43 1.31
CA ALA A 57 4.63 2.81 1.72
C ALA A 57 5.57 3.78 1.00
N LYS A 58 6.85 3.42 0.87
CA LYS A 58 7.83 4.24 0.12
C LYS A 58 7.43 4.33 -1.35
N GLU A 59 7.19 3.22 -2.02
CA GLU A 59 6.84 3.20 -3.45
C GLU A 59 5.61 4.08 -3.75
N VAL A 60 4.54 3.92 -2.96
CA VAL A 60 3.30 4.68 -3.12
C VAL A 60 3.54 6.16 -2.83
N ILE A 61 4.19 6.51 -1.70
CA ILE A 61 4.40 7.91 -1.31
C ILE A 61 5.37 8.64 -2.25
N TYR A 62 6.47 8.00 -2.65
CA TYR A 62 7.44 8.60 -3.58
C TYR A 62 6.84 8.88 -4.96
N LYS A 63 5.96 8.00 -5.46
CA LYS A 63 5.25 8.24 -6.72
C LYS A 63 4.51 9.58 -6.72
N TYR A 64 3.95 10.00 -5.59
CA TYR A 64 3.26 11.30 -5.46
C TYR A 64 4.20 12.50 -5.29
N LEU A 65 5.49 12.28 -5.01
CA LEU A 65 6.49 13.35 -4.93
C LEU A 65 7.10 13.66 -6.30
N GLU A 66 7.16 12.68 -7.20
CA GLU A 66 7.73 12.84 -8.56
C GLU A 66 6.71 13.21 -9.64
N GLU A 67 5.40 13.08 -9.36
CA GLU A 67 4.33 13.59 -10.21
C GLU A 67 3.79 14.93 -9.66
N PRO A 68 4.45 16.08 -9.92
CA PRO A 68 3.86 17.37 -9.61
C PRO A 68 2.59 17.56 -10.45
N LYS A 69 1.50 17.92 -9.77
CA LYS A 69 0.21 18.27 -10.40
C LYS A 69 0.30 19.54 -11.24
#